data_AF-L1KTZ6-F1
#
_entry.id   AF-L1KTZ6-F1
#
_cell.length_a   1.000
_cell.length_b   1.000
_cell.length_c   1.000
_cell.angle_alpha   90.00
_cell.angle_beta   90.00
_cell.angle_gamma   90.00
#
_symmetry.space_group_name_H-M   'P 1'
#
loop_
_entity.id
_entity.type
_entity.pdbx_description
1 polymer ?
#
loop_
_entity_poly.entity_id
_entity_poly.type
_entity_poly.pdbx_seq_one_letter_code
_entity_poly.pdbx_strand_id
1 'polypeptide(L)'
;MPADLAVIGLGQLGLPLAQAAVAVGIPTLGYRTGPEGGSLTPAELRRMLARGFKPTTDSAELGRVRTAVICAPTPCGADGAPDLTLVEEAARTLAARLRPHTTVILESPVHPGTTEDFLRPLLEDGSGLRAGRDFHLAYSPTRVDPGNRDFGPANTPKVIGGLTPACTESAAAFYGRLTDKVVRARGPREAETVQVLETNYRHVNIALVNEMAVLCHDLGVDLWDVIRCAETKPFGFQAFRPGPGVGGHALPQDLTGHSPRSLRMVELAQRVNSRMPQYVVQRAAALLNEHGKSARGARVLLLGVTYKPDVADQQGTPAHEIAVRLLELGAHVSYHDPHVPTWSVLDRPVPRADSLYEATADADLTILLQQHRTYDLQGLSVKAQLLLDTRGATPTGAAHRL
;
A
#
# COMPACT_ATOMS: atom_id res chain seq x y z
N MET A 1 -1.01 -32.76 -13.43
CA MET A 1 -1.90 -32.73 -12.24
C MET A 1 -2.66 -31.41 -12.24
N PRO A 2 -3.94 -31.37 -11.85
CA PRO A 2 -4.65 -30.09 -11.66
C PRO A 2 -3.84 -29.18 -10.73
N ALA A 3 -3.75 -27.88 -11.04
CA ALA A 3 -3.10 -26.94 -10.13
C ALA A 3 -3.99 -26.77 -8.89
N ASP A 4 -3.40 -26.72 -7.70
CA ASP A 4 -4.18 -26.57 -6.47
C ASP A 4 -4.74 -25.14 -6.36
N LEU A 5 -4.02 -24.15 -6.89
CA LEU A 5 -4.34 -22.72 -6.82
C LEU A 5 -4.29 -22.06 -8.20
N ALA A 6 -5.29 -21.24 -8.53
CA ALA A 6 -5.18 -20.15 -9.50
C ALA A 6 -5.17 -18.80 -8.77
N VAL A 7 -4.20 -17.94 -9.10
CA VAL A 7 -4.21 -16.52 -8.73
C VAL A 7 -4.55 -15.71 -9.96
N ILE A 8 -5.67 -15.00 -9.93
CA ILE A 8 -6.18 -14.16 -11.02
C ILE A 8 -5.83 -12.71 -10.70
N GLY A 9 -4.86 -12.16 -11.43
CA GLY A 9 -4.27 -10.85 -11.15
C GLY A 9 -2.93 -10.97 -10.43
N LEU A 10 -1.79 -10.94 -11.14
CA LEU A 10 -0.43 -10.99 -10.59
C LEU A 10 0.18 -9.59 -10.39
N GLY A 11 -0.66 -8.62 -10.02
CA GLY A 11 -0.22 -7.34 -9.50
C GLY A 11 0.34 -7.42 -8.08
N GLN A 12 0.38 -6.29 -7.37
CA GLN A 12 0.94 -6.19 -6.02
C GLN A 12 0.25 -7.07 -4.97
N LEU A 13 -0.99 -7.50 -5.23
CA LEU A 13 -1.75 -8.36 -4.32
C LEU A 13 -1.53 -9.85 -4.61
N GLY A 14 -1.74 -10.26 -5.87
CA GLY A 14 -1.68 -11.67 -6.23
C GLY A 14 -0.26 -12.21 -6.38
N LEU A 15 0.72 -11.39 -6.78
CA LEU A 15 2.09 -11.87 -6.94
C LEU A 15 2.71 -12.35 -5.61
N PRO A 16 2.62 -11.60 -4.49
CA PRO A 16 3.06 -12.09 -3.18
C PRO A 16 2.33 -13.37 -2.74
N LEU A 17 1.03 -13.49 -3.01
CA LEU A 17 0.26 -14.70 -2.72
C LEU A 17 0.80 -15.90 -3.52
N ALA A 18 1.03 -15.73 -4.82
CA ALA A 18 1.58 -16.75 -5.68
C ALA A 18 3.00 -17.17 -5.24
N GLN A 19 3.84 -16.20 -4.86
CA GLN A 19 5.17 -16.45 -4.29
C GLN A 19 5.08 -17.27 -3.00
N ALA A 20 4.19 -16.91 -2.08
CA ALA A 20 3.99 -17.62 -0.82
C ALA A 20 3.50 -19.06 -1.06
N ALA A 21 2.52 -19.25 -1.95
CA ALA A 21 1.98 -20.56 -2.29
C ALA A 21 3.02 -21.49 -2.90
N VAL A 22 3.80 -21.00 -3.86
CA VAL A 22 4.91 -21.75 -4.46
C VAL A 22 6.01 -22.02 -3.43
N ALA A 23 6.24 -21.11 -2.49
CA ALA A 23 7.23 -21.26 -1.43
C ALA A 23 6.91 -22.38 -0.43
N VAL A 24 5.63 -22.75 -0.27
CA VAL A 24 5.21 -23.90 0.53
C VAL A 24 4.84 -25.13 -0.32
N GLY A 25 5.13 -25.09 -1.62
CA GLY A 25 4.97 -26.24 -2.53
C GLY A 25 3.56 -26.44 -3.10
N ILE A 26 2.71 -25.40 -3.09
CA ILE A 26 1.39 -25.46 -3.74
C ILE A 26 1.57 -25.20 -5.24
N PRO A 27 1.19 -26.15 -6.14
CA PRO A 27 1.18 -25.91 -7.57
C PRO A 27 0.25 -24.74 -7.91
N THR A 28 0.81 -23.68 -8.48
CA THR A 28 0.13 -22.39 -8.61
C THR A 28 0.09 -21.94 -10.06
N LEU A 29 -1.11 -21.73 -10.58
CA LEU A 29 -1.38 -21.09 -11.86
C LEU A 29 -1.50 -19.58 -11.64
N GLY A 30 -0.71 -18.79 -12.35
CA GLY A 30 -0.83 -17.33 -12.35
C GLY A 30 -1.54 -16.86 -13.61
N TYR A 31 -2.81 -16.45 -13.50
CA TYR A 31 -3.62 -15.99 -14.62
C TYR A 31 -3.57 -14.46 -14.73
N ARG A 32 -3.25 -13.96 -15.93
CA ARG A 32 -3.19 -12.52 -16.23
C ARG A 32 -4.35 -12.12 -17.12
N THR A 33 -5.07 -11.08 -16.73
CA THR A 33 -6.13 -10.44 -17.54
C THR A 33 -5.62 -9.27 -18.39
N GLY A 34 -4.41 -8.76 -18.14
CA GLY A 34 -3.84 -7.61 -18.85
C GLY A 34 -2.34 -7.37 -18.58
N PRO A 35 -1.79 -6.20 -18.99
CA PRO A 35 -0.42 -5.81 -18.67
C PRO A 35 -0.34 -5.40 -17.18
N GLU A 36 0.37 -6.18 -16.37
CA GLU A 36 0.44 -5.95 -14.91
C GLU A 36 1.76 -5.29 -14.49
N GLY A 37 1.68 -4.43 -13.47
CA GLY A 37 2.81 -3.69 -12.89
C GLY A 37 3.65 -4.45 -11.85
N GLY A 38 3.43 -5.76 -11.68
CA GLY A 38 4.24 -6.63 -10.81
C GLY A 38 5.36 -7.28 -11.61
N SER A 39 6.58 -6.73 -11.56
CA SER A 39 7.72 -7.33 -12.25
C SER A 39 8.48 -8.27 -11.32
N LEU A 40 8.44 -9.57 -11.64
CA LEU A 40 9.41 -10.52 -11.11
C LEU A 40 10.75 -10.30 -11.80
N THR A 41 11.85 -10.32 -11.05
CA THR A 41 13.16 -10.45 -11.68
C THR A 41 13.25 -11.78 -12.44
N PRO A 42 14.09 -11.87 -13.50
CA PRO A 42 14.30 -13.13 -14.20
C PRO A 42 14.78 -14.27 -13.30
N ALA A 43 15.45 -13.96 -12.18
CA ALA A 43 15.88 -14.95 -11.20
C ALA A 43 14.71 -15.48 -10.35
N GLU A 44 13.83 -14.60 -9.87
CA GLU A 44 12.65 -14.99 -9.11
C GLU A 44 11.66 -15.80 -9.95
N LEU A 45 11.41 -15.38 -11.19
CA LEU A 45 10.54 -16.11 -12.10
C LEU A 45 11.06 -17.53 -12.33
N ARG A 46 12.35 -17.71 -12.62
CA ARG A 46 12.95 -19.05 -12.78
C ARG A 46 12.79 -19.91 -11.53
N ARG A 47 12.99 -19.33 -10.35
CA ARG A 47 12.81 -20.02 -9.06
C ARG A 47 11.36 -20.45 -8.87
N MET A 48 10.39 -19.60 -9.20
CA MET A 48 8.98 -19.92 -9.11
C MET A 48 8.59 -21.03 -10.09
N LEU A 49 9.02 -20.95 -11.35
CA LEU A 49 8.74 -21.96 -12.38
C LEU A 49 9.27 -23.34 -11.95
N ALA A 50 10.50 -23.40 -11.43
CA ALA A 50 11.10 -24.65 -10.94
C ALA A 50 10.34 -25.28 -9.76
N ARG A 51 9.50 -24.50 -9.07
CA ARG A 51 8.74 -24.92 -7.88
C ARG A 51 7.25 -25.09 -8.14
N GLY A 52 6.83 -25.13 -9.40
CA GLY A 52 5.45 -25.42 -9.79
C GLY A 52 4.57 -24.19 -10.03
N PHE A 53 5.17 -23.02 -10.24
CA PHE A 53 4.45 -21.87 -10.78
C PHE A 53 4.25 -22.00 -12.30
N LYS A 54 3.07 -21.67 -12.80
CA LYS A 54 2.77 -21.62 -14.24
C LYS A 54 2.03 -20.31 -14.57
N PRO A 55 2.69 -19.30 -15.16
CA PRO A 55 1.98 -18.14 -15.70
C PRO A 55 1.19 -18.54 -16.96
N THR A 56 -0.02 -18.01 -17.13
CA THR A 56 -0.87 -18.26 -18.30
C THR A 56 -1.80 -17.10 -18.59
N THR A 57 -2.24 -17.00 -19.85
CA THR A 57 -3.38 -16.18 -20.30
C THR A 57 -4.51 -17.05 -20.85
N ASP A 58 -4.34 -18.38 -20.87
CA ASP A 58 -5.37 -19.33 -21.30
C ASP A 58 -6.37 -19.57 -20.16
N SER A 59 -7.58 -19.05 -20.33
CA SER A 59 -8.66 -19.20 -19.35
C SER A 59 -9.10 -20.65 -19.19
N ALA A 60 -8.89 -21.53 -20.18
CA ALA A 60 -9.28 -22.94 -20.08
C ALA A 60 -8.62 -23.68 -18.90
N GLU A 61 -7.41 -23.25 -18.50
CA GLU A 61 -6.68 -23.82 -17.36
C GLU A 61 -7.34 -23.49 -16.00
N LEU A 62 -8.15 -22.43 -15.91
CA LEU A 62 -8.90 -22.08 -14.69
C LEU A 62 -9.90 -23.17 -14.29
N GLY A 63 -10.43 -23.93 -15.26
CA GLY A 63 -11.36 -25.02 -14.97
C GLY A 63 -10.71 -26.27 -14.36
N ARG A 64 -9.42 -26.22 -14.05
CA ARG A 64 -8.66 -27.35 -13.49
C ARG A 64 -8.13 -27.08 -12.08
N VAL A 65 -8.59 -26.02 -11.42
CA VAL A 65 -8.09 -25.63 -10.09
C VAL A 65 -9.06 -25.95 -8.98
N ARG A 66 -8.53 -26.22 -7.78
CA ARG A 66 -9.33 -26.45 -6.57
C ARG A 66 -9.67 -25.14 -5.85
N THR A 67 -8.73 -24.19 -5.88
CA THR A 67 -8.91 -22.86 -5.31
C THR A 67 -8.58 -21.81 -6.37
N ALA A 68 -9.45 -20.81 -6.53
CA ALA A 68 -9.21 -19.64 -7.35
C ALA A 68 -9.28 -18.40 -6.47
N VAL A 69 -8.25 -17.56 -6.52
CA VAL A 69 -8.16 -16.31 -5.75
C VAL A 69 -8.13 -15.13 -6.71
N ILE A 70 -9.09 -14.24 -6.58
CA ILE A 70 -9.20 -13.01 -7.37
C ILE A 70 -8.46 -11.89 -6.64
N CYS A 71 -7.39 -11.41 -7.25
CA CYS A 71 -6.49 -10.36 -6.77
C CYS A 71 -6.40 -9.20 -7.76
N ALA A 72 -7.46 -8.95 -8.53
CA ALA A 72 -7.54 -7.86 -9.49
C ALA A 72 -7.42 -6.49 -8.76
N PRO A 73 -6.71 -5.51 -9.32
CA PRO A 73 -6.61 -4.20 -8.71
C PRO A 73 -7.96 -3.47 -8.80
N THR A 74 -8.26 -2.69 -7.77
CA THR A 74 -9.49 -1.90 -7.63
C THR A 74 -9.09 -0.44 -7.42
N PRO A 75 -8.66 0.27 -8.48
CA PRO A 75 -8.25 1.67 -8.36
C PRO A 75 -9.43 2.53 -7.89
N CYS A 76 -9.12 3.72 -7.39
CA CYS A 76 -10.16 4.66 -6.99
C CYS A 76 -10.89 5.19 -8.23
N GLY A 77 -12.21 5.04 -8.28
CA GLY A 77 -13.10 5.61 -9.29
C GLY A 77 -13.29 7.12 -9.10
N ALA A 78 -13.98 7.74 -10.07
CA ALA A 78 -14.21 9.19 -10.08
C ALA A 78 -15.04 9.71 -8.88
N ASP A 79 -15.85 8.83 -8.30
CA ASP A 79 -16.70 9.08 -7.13
C ASP A 79 -16.02 8.72 -5.80
N GLY A 80 -14.77 8.26 -5.83
CA GLY A 80 -14.04 7.81 -4.65
C GLY A 80 -14.27 6.35 -4.27
N ALA A 81 -15.17 5.62 -4.96
CA ALA A 81 -15.42 4.21 -4.71
C ALA A 81 -14.41 3.34 -5.48
N PRO A 82 -14.11 2.10 -5.04
CA PRO A 82 -13.29 1.16 -5.80
C PRO A 82 -13.93 0.84 -7.14
N ASP A 83 -13.18 1.05 -8.22
CA ASP A 83 -13.55 0.60 -9.55
C ASP A 83 -13.43 -0.93 -9.61
N LEU A 84 -14.58 -1.59 -9.83
CA LEU A 84 -14.70 -3.05 -9.86
C LEU A 84 -14.54 -3.64 -11.27
N THR A 85 -14.28 -2.84 -12.30
CA THR A 85 -14.19 -3.30 -13.71
C THR A 85 -13.26 -4.52 -13.87
N LEU A 86 -12.06 -4.46 -13.29
CA LEU A 86 -11.09 -5.56 -13.40
C LEU A 86 -11.47 -6.78 -12.55
N VAL A 87 -12.21 -6.58 -11.45
CA VAL A 87 -12.78 -7.68 -10.65
C VAL A 87 -13.90 -8.37 -11.43
N GLU A 88 -14.73 -7.59 -12.15
CA GLU A 88 -15.79 -8.12 -13.01
C GLU A 88 -15.22 -8.99 -14.13
N GLU A 89 -14.22 -8.49 -14.85
CA GLU A 89 -13.55 -9.23 -15.93
C GLU A 89 -12.95 -10.55 -15.43
N ALA A 90 -12.27 -10.51 -14.28
CA ALA A 90 -11.72 -11.69 -13.62
C ALA A 90 -12.83 -12.69 -13.23
N ALA A 91 -13.92 -12.20 -12.63
CA ALA A 91 -15.04 -13.01 -12.20
C ALA A 91 -15.75 -13.69 -13.39
N ARG A 92 -16.05 -12.95 -14.46
CA ARG A 92 -16.69 -13.48 -15.67
C ARG A 92 -15.83 -14.53 -16.35
N THR A 93 -14.52 -14.28 -16.43
CA THR A 93 -13.55 -15.23 -16.99
C THR A 93 -13.52 -16.54 -16.18
N LEU A 94 -13.50 -16.44 -14.86
CA LEU A 94 -13.54 -17.61 -13.97
C LEU A 94 -14.87 -18.34 -14.05
N ALA A 95 -16.00 -17.62 -14.06
CA ALA A 95 -17.34 -18.18 -14.07
C ALA A 95 -17.56 -19.15 -15.25
N ALA A 96 -17.12 -18.77 -16.45
CA ALA A 96 -17.23 -19.60 -17.65
C ALA A 96 -16.44 -20.93 -17.59
N ARG A 97 -15.57 -21.09 -16.59
CA ARG A 97 -14.69 -22.24 -16.40
C ARG A 97 -14.89 -22.91 -15.05
N LEU A 98 -15.74 -22.36 -14.19
CA LEU A 98 -15.92 -22.79 -12.81
C LEU A 98 -16.51 -24.20 -12.77
N ARG A 99 -15.99 -25.02 -11.85
CA ARG A 99 -16.45 -26.39 -11.63
C ARG A 99 -17.04 -26.56 -10.23
N PRO A 100 -17.92 -27.55 -10.02
CA PRO A 100 -18.37 -27.92 -8.69
C PRO A 100 -17.19 -28.18 -7.73
N HIS A 101 -17.38 -27.86 -6.46
CA HIS A 101 -16.44 -27.98 -5.35
C HIS A 101 -15.19 -27.07 -5.43
N THR A 102 -15.15 -26.14 -6.37
CA THR A 102 -14.09 -25.11 -6.40
C THR A 102 -14.27 -24.14 -5.24
N THR A 103 -13.17 -23.70 -4.62
CA THR A 103 -13.18 -22.59 -3.65
C THR A 103 -12.76 -21.30 -4.33
N VAL A 104 -13.65 -20.33 -4.39
CA VAL A 104 -13.39 -19.00 -4.94
C VAL A 104 -13.23 -18.02 -3.79
N ILE A 105 -12.15 -17.25 -3.82
CA ILE A 105 -11.80 -16.27 -2.78
C ILE A 105 -11.54 -14.92 -3.43
N LEU A 106 -12.17 -13.87 -2.92
CA LEU A 106 -11.86 -12.49 -3.29
C LEU A 106 -10.86 -11.92 -2.27
N GLU A 107 -9.71 -11.42 -2.76
CA GLU A 107 -8.75 -10.65 -1.94
C GLU A 107 -8.65 -9.17 -2.34
N SER A 108 -9.22 -8.80 -3.49
CA SER A 108 -9.26 -7.41 -3.93
C SER A 108 -9.91 -6.50 -2.88
N PRO A 109 -9.38 -5.28 -2.65
CA PRO A 109 -10.01 -4.30 -1.79
C PRO A 109 -11.40 -3.93 -2.30
N VAL A 110 -12.43 -4.14 -1.50
CA VAL A 110 -13.82 -3.88 -1.88
C VAL A 110 -14.61 -3.34 -0.70
N HIS A 111 -15.82 -2.86 -0.99
CA HIS A 111 -16.73 -2.42 0.05
C HIS A 111 -17.51 -3.60 0.66
N PRO A 112 -18.03 -3.45 1.89
CA PRO A 112 -18.88 -4.46 2.50
C PRO A 112 -20.12 -4.76 1.65
N GLY A 113 -20.31 -6.02 1.29
CA GLY A 113 -21.38 -6.51 0.42
C GLY A 113 -20.91 -6.91 -0.97
N THR A 114 -19.74 -6.49 -1.44
CA THR A 114 -19.29 -6.77 -2.82
C THR A 114 -19.19 -8.27 -3.12
N THR A 115 -18.75 -9.11 -2.17
CA THR A 115 -18.68 -10.56 -2.38
C THR A 115 -20.07 -11.18 -2.59
N GLU A 116 -21.08 -10.72 -1.86
CA GLU A 116 -22.43 -11.30 -1.88
C GLU A 116 -23.32 -10.71 -2.97
N ASP A 117 -23.27 -9.39 -3.16
CA ASP A 117 -24.21 -8.64 -3.98
C ASP A 117 -23.70 -8.42 -5.41
N PHE A 118 -22.38 -8.53 -5.63
CA PHE A 118 -21.74 -8.29 -6.93
C PHE A 118 -21.03 -9.54 -7.46
N LEU A 119 -20.06 -10.08 -6.70
CA LEU A 119 -19.25 -11.20 -7.18
C LEU A 119 -20.06 -12.49 -7.31
N ARG A 120 -20.89 -12.82 -6.31
CA ARG A 120 -21.70 -14.03 -6.34
C ARG A 120 -22.61 -14.10 -7.58
N PRO A 121 -23.46 -13.10 -7.90
CA PRO A 121 -24.30 -13.15 -9.10
C PRO A 121 -23.50 -13.40 -10.38
N LEU A 122 -22.36 -12.73 -10.57
CA LEU A 122 -21.50 -12.92 -11.74
C LEU A 122 -21.00 -14.37 -11.89
N LEU A 123 -20.61 -14.98 -10.77
CA LEU A 123 -20.15 -16.37 -10.75
C LEU A 123 -21.30 -17.36 -10.96
N GLU A 124 -22.44 -17.15 -10.32
CA GLU A 124 -23.62 -18.02 -10.45
C GLU A 124 -24.21 -17.97 -11.87
N ASP A 125 -24.36 -16.78 -12.45
CA ASP A 125 -24.92 -16.59 -13.79
C ASP A 125 -23.98 -17.13 -14.88
N GLY A 126 -22.68 -16.88 -14.75
CA GLY A 126 -21.69 -17.33 -15.75
C GLY A 126 -21.38 -18.82 -15.71
N SER A 127 -21.63 -19.50 -14.58
CA SER A 127 -21.32 -20.94 -14.40
C SER A 127 -22.55 -21.84 -14.37
N GLY A 128 -23.73 -21.30 -14.04
CA GLY A 128 -24.93 -22.08 -13.74
C GLY A 128 -24.89 -22.81 -12.40
N LEU A 129 -23.84 -22.62 -11.59
CA LEU A 129 -23.68 -23.21 -10.26
C LEU A 129 -24.24 -22.29 -9.17
N ARG A 130 -24.44 -22.83 -7.97
CA ARG A 130 -24.87 -22.07 -6.78
C ARG A 130 -23.77 -21.97 -5.73
N ALA A 131 -23.46 -20.75 -5.31
CA ALA A 131 -22.48 -20.47 -4.27
C ALA A 131 -22.96 -21.01 -2.91
N GLY A 132 -22.05 -21.61 -2.14
CA GLY A 132 -22.37 -22.24 -0.86
C GLY A 132 -23.03 -23.62 -0.96
N ARG A 133 -23.40 -24.07 -2.16
CA ARG A 133 -23.93 -25.42 -2.43
C ARG A 133 -23.05 -26.20 -3.38
N ASP A 134 -22.87 -25.68 -4.59
CA ASP A 134 -22.13 -26.35 -5.66
C ASP A 134 -20.66 -25.92 -5.67
N PHE A 135 -20.33 -24.71 -5.22
CA PHE A 135 -18.95 -24.22 -5.03
C PHE A 135 -18.84 -23.36 -3.77
N HIS A 136 -17.63 -23.18 -3.23
CA HIS A 136 -17.38 -22.36 -2.05
C HIS A 136 -17.02 -20.92 -2.45
N LEU A 137 -17.58 -19.94 -1.73
CA LEU A 137 -17.29 -18.52 -1.94
C LEU A 137 -16.91 -17.85 -0.62
N ALA A 138 -15.79 -17.14 -0.60
CA ALA A 138 -15.31 -16.42 0.57
C ALA A 138 -14.59 -15.12 0.19
N TYR A 139 -14.42 -14.27 1.20
CA TYR A 139 -13.59 -13.08 1.16
C TYR A 139 -12.43 -13.21 2.15
N SER A 140 -11.24 -12.75 1.76
CA SER A 140 -10.10 -12.63 2.67
C SER A 140 -9.31 -11.36 2.35
N PRO A 141 -9.34 -10.31 3.19
CA PRO A 141 -8.63 -9.09 2.86
C PRO A 141 -7.12 -9.35 2.79
N THR A 142 -6.46 -8.70 1.84
CA THR A 142 -5.01 -8.59 1.85
C THR A 142 -4.56 -7.69 3.00
N ARG A 143 -3.59 -8.18 3.79
CA ARG A 143 -3.06 -7.49 4.97
C ARG A 143 -1.52 -7.41 4.95
N VAL A 144 -0.92 -7.83 3.85
CA VAL A 144 0.53 -7.82 3.67
C VAL A 144 0.97 -6.39 3.43
N ASP A 145 1.97 -5.97 4.21
CA ASP A 145 2.54 -4.64 4.13
C ASP A 145 3.77 -4.65 3.20
N PRO A 146 3.74 -3.99 2.01
CA PRO A 146 4.80 -4.09 1.03
C PRO A 146 6.18 -3.68 1.59
N GLY A 147 7.22 -4.48 1.35
CA GLY A 147 8.58 -4.19 1.84
C GLY A 147 8.80 -4.42 3.35
N ASN A 148 7.78 -4.89 4.09
CA ASN A 148 7.93 -5.28 5.48
C ASN A 148 8.75 -6.58 5.59
N ARG A 149 9.81 -6.56 6.40
CA ARG A 149 10.71 -7.70 6.58
C ARG A 149 10.33 -8.57 7.78
N ASP A 150 9.60 -7.99 8.73
CA ASP A 150 9.22 -8.64 9.97
C ASP A 150 7.90 -9.40 9.79
N PHE A 151 7.01 -8.87 8.94
CA PHE A 151 5.70 -9.45 8.65
C PHE A 151 5.53 -9.72 7.16
N GLY A 152 5.38 -11.00 6.80
CA GLY A 152 5.08 -11.47 5.47
C GLY A 152 3.81 -12.32 5.43
N PRO A 153 3.49 -12.98 4.29
CA PRO A 153 2.28 -13.79 4.15
C PRO A 153 2.14 -14.93 5.18
N ALA A 154 3.26 -15.50 5.64
CA ALA A 154 3.25 -16.61 6.60
C ALA A 154 2.79 -16.19 8.00
N ASN A 155 3.41 -15.17 8.58
CA ASN A 155 3.15 -14.76 9.96
C ASN A 155 2.10 -13.65 10.11
N THR A 156 1.53 -13.16 9.00
CA THR A 156 0.40 -12.22 9.03
C THR A 156 -0.92 -12.99 9.07
N PRO A 157 -1.73 -12.88 10.14
CA PRO A 157 -2.97 -13.65 10.23
C PRO A 157 -3.95 -13.33 9.10
N LYS A 158 -4.54 -14.36 8.50
CA LYS A 158 -5.57 -14.20 7.45
C LYS A 158 -6.96 -14.20 8.08
N VAL A 159 -7.69 -13.11 7.88
CA VAL A 159 -9.12 -13.03 8.19
C VAL A 159 -9.90 -13.61 7.01
N ILE A 160 -10.91 -14.43 7.29
CA ILE A 160 -11.69 -15.12 6.26
C ILE A 160 -13.16 -15.05 6.63
N GLY A 161 -14.00 -14.62 5.68
CA GLY A 161 -15.45 -14.66 5.79
C GLY A 161 -16.06 -15.40 4.60
N GLY A 162 -16.61 -16.59 4.83
CA GLY A 162 -17.29 -17.38 3.81
C GLY A 162 -18.80 -17.13 3.79
N LEU A 163 -19.43 -17.29 2.63
CA LEU A 163 -20.89 -17.16 2.45
C LEU A 163 -21.68 -18.13 3.35
N THR A 164 -21.10 -19.28 3.67
CA THR A 164 -21.61 -20.26 4.64
C THR A 164 -20.47 -20.73 5.56
N PRO A 165 -20.77 -21.41 6.68
CA PRO A 165 -19.73 -22.03 7.51
C PRO A 165 -18.82 -22.97 6.72
N ALA A 166 -19.38 -23.77 5.79
CA ALA A 166 -18.59 -24.66 4.94
C ALA A 166 -17.65 -23.90 3.99
N CYS A 167 -18.09 -22.76 3.42
CA CYS A 167 -17.22 -21.89 2.62
C CYS A 167 -16.06 -21.34 3.45
N THR A 168 -16.35 -20.93 4.69
CA THR A 168 -15.34 -20.40 5.62
C THR A 168 -14.29 -21.46 5.93
N GLU A 169 -14.70 -22.70 6.22
CA GLU A 169 -13.76 -23.79 6.47
C GLU A 169 -12.96 -24.19 5.24
N SER A 170 -13.56 -24.17 4.04
CA SER A 170 -12.82 -24.45 2.81
C SER A 170 -11.71 -23.43 2.56
N ALA A 171 -12.02 -22.14 2.70
CA ALA A 171 -11.01 -21.08 2.60
C ALA A 171 -9.98 -21.14 3.74
N ALA A 172 -10.40 -21.46 4.96
CA ALA A 172 -9.51 -21.61 6.11
C ALA A 172 -8.54 -22.78 5.94
N ALA A 173 -8.99 -23.91 5.39
CA ALA A 173 -8.14 -25.05 5.07
C ALA A 173 -7.10 -24.71 3.99
N PHE A 174 -7.48 -23.90 3.00
CA PHE A 174 -6.53 -23.40 1.99
C PHE A 174 -5.48 -22.47 2.61
N TYR A 175 -5.89 -21.39 3.28
CA TYR A 175 -4.93 -20.44 3.86
C TYR A 175 -4.14 -20.99 5.04
N GLY A 176 -4.66 -21.99 5.75
CA GLY A 176 -3.90 -22.69 6.81
C GLY A 176 -2.64 -23.39 6.30
N ARG A 177 -2.50 -23.59 4.98
CA ARG A 177 -1.26 -24.05 4.33
C ARG A 177 -0.25 -22.91 4.10
N LEU A 178 -0.70 -21.66 4.13
CA LEU A 178 0.06 -20.46 3.77
C LEU A 178 0.44 -19.60 4.98
N THR A 179 -0.42 -19.53 5.99
CA THR A 179 -0.24 -18.68 7.18
C THR A 179 -0.31 -19.47 8.49
N ASP A 180 0.42 -19.00 9.48
CA ASP A 180 0.46 -19.53 10.85
C ASP A 180 -0.88 -19.37 11.57
N LYS A 181 -1.70 -18.39 11.17
CA LYS A 181 -2.97 -18.09 11.86
C LYS A 181 -4.08 -17.69 10.91
N VAL A 182 -5.18 -18.42 10.97
CA VAL A 182 -6.44 -18.08 10.30
C VAL A 182 -7.47 -17.61 11.34
N VAL A 183 -8.13 -16.48 11.06
CA VAL A 183 -9.20 -15.90 11.86
C VAL A 183 -10.49 -15.95 11.06
N ARG A 184 -11.52 -16.61 11.61
CA ARG A 184 -12.81 -16.79 10.95
C ARG A 184 -13.75 -15.65 11.36
N ALA A 185 -14.20 -14.88 10.38
CA ALA A 185 -15.28 -13.91 10.53
C ALA A 185 -16.64 -14.61 10.37
N ARG A 186 -17.71 -13.90 10.74
CA ARG A 186 -19.08 -14.43 10.65
C ARG A 186 -19.53 -14.66 9.20
N GLY A 187 -19.12 -13.79 8.29
CA GLY A 187 -19.44 -13.87 6.87
C GLY A 187 -18.56 -12.91 6.05
N PRO A 188 -18.81 -12.81 4.73
CA PRO A 188 -18.01 -11.97 3.84
C PRO A 188 -18.05 -10.49 4.24
N ARG A 189 -19.23 -9.97 4.62
CA ARG A 189 -19.40 -8.56 5.02
C ARG A 189 -18.53 -8.16 6.19
N GLU A 190 -18.44 -8.99 7.23
CA GLU A 190 -17.56 -8.72 8.36
C GLU A 190 -16.08 -8.73 7.93
N ALA A 191 -15.68 -9.69 7.09
CA ALA A 191 -14.31 -9.77 6.61
C ALA A 191 -13.93 -8.59 5.68
N GLU A 192 -14.85 -8.12 4.83
CA GLU A 192 -14.69 -6.90 4.01
C GLU A 192 -14.56 -5.66 4.91
N THR A 193 -15.42 -5.57 5.93
CA THR A 193 -15.41 -4.44 6.88
C THR A 193 -14.12 -4.37 7.70
N VAL A 194 -13.43 -5.50 7.96
CA VAL A 194 -12.12 -5.50 8.63
C VAL A 194 -11.11 -4.64 7.88
N GLN A 195 -11.03 -4.74 6.56
CA GLN A 195 -10.07 -3.94 5.78
C GLN A 195 -10.40 -2.44 5.83
N VAL A 196 -11.70 -2.11 5.77
CA VAL A 196 -12.19 -0.73 5.93
C VAL A 196 -11.76 -0.16 7.28
N LEU A 197 -12.01 -0.92 8.35
CA LEU A 197 -11.67 -0.52 9.71
C LEU A 197 -10.16 -0.34 9.89
N GLU A 198 -9.35 -1.30 9.44
CA GLU A 198 -7.88 -1.23 9.55
C GLU A 198 -7.30 -0.04 8.78
N THR A 199 -7.80 0.21 7.57
CA THR A 199 -7.34 1.32 6.72
C THR A 199 -7.73 2.67 7.32
N ASN A 200 -8.99 2.82 7.75
CA ASN A 200 -9.49 4.06 8.35
C ASN A 200 -8.85 4.33 9.72
N TYR A 201 -8.64 3.29 10.54
CA TYR A 201 -7.93 3.39 11.81
C TYR A 201 -6.52 3.96 11.62
N ARG A 202 -5.76 3.42 10.66
CA ARG A 202 -4.41 3.93 10.34
C ARG A 202 -4.47 5.40 9.89
N HIS A 203 -5.37 5.75 8.98
CA HIS A 203 -5.49 7.13 8.47
C HIS A 203 -5.82 8.16 9.55
N VAL A 204 -6.76 7.84 10.43
CA VAL A 204 -7.16 8.72 11.54
C VAL A 204 -6.03 8.93 12.53
N ASN A 205 -5.30 7.86 12.89
CA ASN A 205 -4.19 8.01 13.83
C ASN A 205 -2.99 8.74 13.23
N ILE A 206 -2.70 8.54 11.93
CA ILE A 206 -1.66 9.34 11.25
C ILE A 206 -2.06 10.82 11.23
N ALA A 207 -3.33 11.14 10.94
CA ALA A 207 -3.82 12.52 10.97
C ALA A 207 -3.67 13.16 12.34
N LEU A 208 -4.04 12.45 13.41
CA LEU A 208 -3.86 12.93 14.77
C LEU A 208 -2.39 13.26 15.07
N VAL A 209 -1.46 12.37 14.71
CA VAL A 209 -0.03 12.61 14.96
C VAL A 209 0.53 13.73 14.08
N ASN A 210 0.04 13.87 12.84
CA ASN A 210 0.38 15.00 11.97
C ASN A 210 -0.11 16.34 12.53
N GLU A 211 -1.34 16.40 13.07
CA GLU A 211 -1.85 17.60 13.74
C GLU A 211 -1.07 17.92 15.01
N MET A 212 -0.69 16.89 15.77
CA MET A 212 0.23 17.04 16.90
C MET A 212 1.60 17.58 16.47
N ALA A 213 2.10 17.28 15.27
CA ALA A 213 3.39 17.80 14.79
C ALA A 213 3.34 19.31 14.60
N VAL A 214 2.25 19.81 14.00
CA VAL A 214 2.01 21.25 13.86
C VAL A 214 1.90 21.92 15.22
N LEU A 215 1.09 21.35 16.13
CA LEU A 215 0.92 21.88 17.48
C LEU A 215 2.23 21.91 18.27
N CYS A 216 2.99 20.82 18.27
CA CYS A 216 4.25 20.72 18.98
C CYS A 216 5.29 21.69 18.43
N HIS A 217 5.31 21.92 17.11
CA HIS A 217 6.16 22.95 16.52
C HIS A 217 5.84 24.35 17.05
N ASP A 218 4.56 24.74 17.08
CA ASP A 218 4.13 26.04 17.59
C ASP A 218 4.44 26.23 19.08
N LEU A 219 4.46 25.14 19.85
CA LEU A 219 4.80 25.12 21.27
C LEU A 219 6.30 24.99 21.56
N GLY A 220 7.14 24.76 20.54
CA GLY A 220 8.58 24.49 20.73
C GLY A 220 8.87 23.14 21.42
N VAL A 221 8.00 22.14 21.24
CA VAL A 221 8.11 20.80 21.82
C VAL A 221 8.57 19.78 20.77
N ASP A 222 9.51 18.89 21.11
CA ASP A 222 9.91 17.79 20.23
C ASP A 222 8.88 16.64 20.26
N LEU A 223 8.02 16.58 19.24
CA LEU A 223 7.02 15.52 19.12
C LEU A 223 7.65 14.12 19.05
N TRP A 224 8.83 13.97 18.45
CA TRP A 224 9.46 12.66 18.30
C TRP A 224 9.87 12.10 19.67
N ASP A 225 10.36 12.96 20.57
CA ASP A 225 10.66 12.58 21.94
C ASP A 225 9.38 12.31 22.77
N VAL A 226 8.31 13.10 22.54
CA VAL A 226 6.99 12.84 23.13
C VAL A 226 6.48 11.45 22.74
N ILE A 227 6.56 11.09 21.46
CA ILE A 227 6.13 9.76 20.98
C ILE A 227 7.00 8.65 21.57
N ARG A 228 8.34 8.84 21.63
CA ARG A 228 9.27 7.90 22.28
C ARG A 228 8.92 7.66 23.75
N CYS A 229 8.47 8.70 24.46
CA CYS A 229 8.00 8.55 25.83
C CYS A 229 6.63 7.86 25.89
N ALA A 230 5.68 8.27 25.05
CA ALA A 230 4.31 7.75 25.04
C ALA A 230 4.22 6.26 24.65
N GLU A 231 5.08 5.79 23.75
CA GLU A 231 5.09 4.39 23.30
C GLU A 231 5.51 3.38 24.37
N THR A 232 6.08 3.86 25.48
CA THR A 232 6.36 3.01 26.65
C THR A 232 5.09 2.57 27.38
N LYS A 233 3.94 3.20 27.11
CA LYS A 233 2.65 2.83 27.71
C LYS A 233 2.14 1.52 27.09
N PRO A 234 1.95 0.45 27.89
CA PRO A 234 1.66 -0.88 27.34
C PRO A 234 0.22 -1.09 26.84
N PHE A 235 -0.67 -0.11 27.04
CA PHE A 235 -2.07 -0.19 26.62
C PHE A 235 -2.64 1.16 26.20
N GLY A 236 -3.62 1.14 25.28
CA GLY A 236 -4.35 2.34 24.86
C GLY A 236 -3.52 3.36 24.06
N PHE A 237 -2.29 3.03 23.69
CA PHE A 237 -1.45 3.83 22.80
C PHE A 237 -0.73 2.91 21.82
N GLN A 238 -1.07 3.02 20.54
CA GLN A 238 -0.28 2.46 19.46
C GLN A 238 0.45 3.61 18.79
N ALA A 239 1.76 3.46 18.63
CA ALA A 239 2.59 4.55 18.18
C ALA A 239 2.48 4.72 16.66
N PHE A 240 1.95 5.87 16.22
CA PHE A 240 2.04 6.36 14.84
C PHE A 240 3.10 7.45 14.77
N ARG A 241 3.59 7.78 13.58
CA ARG A 241 4.62 8.80 13.37
C ARG A 241 4.12 9.83 12.35
N PRO A 242 4.47 11.12 12.53
CA PRO A 242 4.11 12.13 11.55
C PRO A 242 4.92 11.92 10.26
N GLY A 243 4.51 12.58 9.20
CA GLY A 243 5.17 12.44 7.91
C GLY A 243 4.85 13.57 6.94
N PRO A 244 5.47 13.53 5.75
CA PRO A 244 5.26 14.54 4.72
C PRO A 244 3.87 14.44 4.07
N GLY A 245 3.11 13.40 4.39
CA GLY A 245 1.79 13.09 3.87
C GLY A 245 1.54 11.59 3.93
N VAL A 246 0.43 11.14 3.34
CA VAL A 246 0.06 9.72 3.30
C VAL A 246 -0.16 9.31 1.85
N GLY A 247 0.58 8.30 1.39
CA GLY A 247 0.46 7.75 0.04
C GLY A 247 0.11 6.26 0.02
N GLY A 248 0.28 5.65 -1.14
CA GLY A 248 0.00 4.24 -1.40
C GLY A 248 -1.43 3.99 -1.91
N HIS A 249 -1.73 2.71 -2.14
CA HIS A 249 -2.98 2.24 -2.75
C HIS A 249 -4.16 2.16 -1.79
N ALA A 250 -3.88 2.04 -0.48
CA ALA A 250 -4.90 1.90 0.55
C ALA A 250 -5.40 3.28 1.00
N LEU A 251 -6.18 3.91 0.12
CA LEU A 251 -6.89 5.15 0.42
C LEU A 251 -7.96 4.90 1.50
N PRO A 252 -8.23 5.90 2.35
CA PRO A 252 -9.30 5.80 3.34
C PRO A 252 -10.62 5.62 2.59
N GLN A 253 -11.38 4.60 2.98
CA GLN A 253 -12.65 4.29 2.36
C GLN A 253 -13.73 5.03 3.14
N ASP A 254 -14.21 6.13 2.56
CA ASP A 254 -15.49 6.68 2.94
C ASP A 254 -16.57 5.90 2.18
N LEU A 255 -17.55 5.35 2.90
CA LEU A 255 -18.61 4.54 2.29
C LEU A 255 -19.70 5.43 1.68
N THR A 256 -19.40 6.69 1.38
CA THR A 256 -20.30 7.63 0.70
C THR A 256 -20.74 7.03 -0.63
N GLY A 257 -22.06 6.91 -0.81
CA GLY A 257 -22.67 6.21 -1.97
C GLY A 257 -23.12 4.77 -1.67
N HIS A 258 -22.48 4.08 -0.72
CA HIS A 258 -22.87 2.74 -0.26
C HIS A 258 -23.54 2.75 1.13
N SER A 259 -23.45 3.88 1.84
CA SER A 259 -24.08 4.14 3.12
C SER A 259 -24.66 5.56 3.13
N PRO A 260 -25.85 5.78 3.74
CA PRO A 260 -26.41 7.11 3.94
C PRO A 260 -25.65 7.96 4.98
N ARG A 261 -24.64 7.37 5.65
CA ARG A 261 -23.80 8.05 6.66
C ARG A 261 -22.34 7.95 6.27
N SER A 262 -21.71 9.11 6.08
CA SER A 262 -20.26 9.23 5.94
C SER A 262 -19.57 9.18 7.30
N LEU A 263 -18.30 8.76 7.29
CA LEU A 263 -17.47 8.74 8.50
C LEU A 263 -16.76 10.09 8.66
N ARG A 264 -17.41 11.08 9.28
CA ARG A 264 -16.87 12.45 9.48
C ARG A 264 -15.43 12.51 10.02
N MET A 265 -15.04 11.56 10.87
CA MET A 265 -13.67 11.49 11.41
C MET A 265 -12.65 11.12 10.33
N VAL A 266 -13.03 10.25 9.40
CA VAL A 266 -12.19 9.84 8.25
C VAL A 266 -12.05 11.00 7.27
N GLU A 267 -13.13 11.72 6.97
CA GLU A 267 -13.08 12.94 6.15
C GLU A 267 -12.16 14.00 6.74
N LEU A 268 -12.23 14.23 8.06
CA LEU A 268 -11.34 15.18 8.74
C LEU A 268 -9.89 14.71 8.67
N ALA A 269 -9.64 13.42 8.92
CA ALA A 269 -8.32 12.83 8.83
C ALA A 269 -7.72 12.97 7.41
N GLN A 270 -8.53 12.76 6.37
CA GLN A 270 -8.14 13.01 4.98
C GLN A 270 -7.68 14.45 4.77
N ARG A 271 -8.48 15.43 5.22
CA ARG A 271 -8.14 16.86 5.08
C ARG A 271 -6.86 17.24 5.84
N VAL A 272 -6.63 16.66 7.02
CA VAL A 272 -5.40 16.89 7.79
C VAL A 272 -4.20 16.31 7.05
N ASN A 273 -4.28 15.05 6.65
CA ASN A 273 -3.19 14.36 5.94
C ASN A 273 -2.87 15.02 4.59
N SER A 274 -3.87 15.49 3.84
CA SER A 274 -3.67 16.15 2.55
C SER A 274 -3.03 17.54 2.67
N ARG A 275 -3.00 18.15 3.86
CA ARG A 275 -2.34 19.44 4.09
C ARG A 275 -0.86 19.30 4.44
N MET A 276 -0.40 18.10 4.78
CA MET A 276 0.99 17.87 5.21
C MET A 276 2.03 18.23 4.13
N PRO A 277 1.83 17.94 2.83
CA PRO A 277 2.75 18.39 1.79
C PRO A 277 2.94 19.92 1.80
N GLN A 278 1.86 20.68 1.96
CA GLN A 278 1.91 22.13 2.07
C GLN A 278 2.64 22.57 3.36
N TYR A 279 2.38 21.92 4.49
CA TYR A 279 3.06 22.21 5.75
C TYR A 279 4.58 21.97 5.66
N VAL A 280 5.01 20.87 5.03
CA VAL A 280 6.44 20.59 4.78
C VAL A 280 7.08 21.72 3.96
N VAL A 281 6.40 22.18 2.90
CA VAL A 281 6.92 23.27 2.06
C VAL A 281 6.99 24.59 2.84
N GLN A 282 6.03 24.87 3.71
CA GLN A 282 6.08 26.03 4.61
C GLN A 282 7.27 25.96 5.57
N ARG A 283 7.50 24.79 6.19
CA ARG A 283 8.66 24.55 7.06
C ARG A 283 9.98 24.69 6.30
N ALA A 284 10.05 24.18 5.08
CA ALA A 284 11.21 24.33 4.19
C ALA A 284 11.51 25.81 3.89
N ALA A 285 10.49 26.59 3.53
CA ALA A 285 10.64 28.02 3.25
C ALA A 285 11.04 28.82 4.50
N ALA A 286 10.42 28.53 5.66
CA ALA A 286 10.78 29.16 6.93
C ALA A 286 12.25 28.87 7.31
N LEU A 287 12.67 27.60 7.19
CA LEU A 287 14.04 27.18 7.50
C LEU A 287 15.08 27.85 6.60
N LEU A 288 14.79 27.99 5.31
CA LEU A 288 15.64 28.75 4.39
C LEU A 288 15.73 30.23 4.82
N ASN A 289 14.60 30.85 5.16
CA ASN A 289 14.54 32.26 5.54
C ASN A 289 15.31 32.54 6.84
N GLU A 290 15.26 31.64 7.83
CA GLU A 290 16.05 31.72 9.07
C GLU A 290 17.56 31.77 8.79
N HIS A 291 17.99 31.23 7.65
CA HIS A 291 19.38 31.23 7.19
C HIS A 291 19.65 32.27 6.09
N GLY A 292 18.77 33.26 5.94
CA GLY A 292 18.95 34.36 4.98
C GLY A 292 18.79 33.96 3.51
N LYS A 293 18.19 32.80 3.22
CA LYS A 293 17.90 32.31 1.86
C LYS A 293 16.39 32.34 1.61
N SER A 294 15.97 32.64 0.38
CA SER A 294 14.57 32.49 -0.02
C SER A 294 14.35 31.16 -0.72
N ALA A 295 13.12 30.63 -0.73
CA ALA A 295 12.78 29.44 -1.53
C ALA A 295 13.06 29.65 -3.02
N ARG A 296 12.84 30.87 -3.54
CA ARG A 296 13.15 31.22 -4.93
C ARG A 296 14.65 31.17 -5.16
N GLY A 297 15.08 30.37 -6.13
CA GLY A 297 16.49 30.16 -6.47
C GLY A 297 17.25 29.22 -5.53
N ALA A 298 16.65 28.74 -4.44
CA ALA A 298 17.30 27.75 -3.58
C ALA A 298 17.41 26.40 -4.28
N ARG A 299 18.55 25.73 -4.11
CA ARG A 299 18.76 24.34 -4.53
C ARG A 299 18.20 23.41 -3.47
N VAL A 300 17.13 22.69 -3.81
CA VAL A 300 16.46 21.76 -2.90
C VAL A 300 16.65 20.33 -3.38
N LEU A 301 17.21 19.47 -2.52
CA LEU A 301 17.38 18.05 -2.77
C LEU A 301 16.31 17.25 -2.02
N LEU A 302 15.50 16.48 -2.74
CA LEU A 302 14.51 15.57 -2.16
C LEU A 302 15.10 14.16 -2.04
N LEU A 303 15.10 13.60 -0.83
CA LEU A 303 15.57 12.24 -0.58
C LEU A 303 14.38 11.27 -0.43
N GLY A 304 14.24 10.38 -1.42
CA GLY A 304 13.21 9.36 -1.50
C GLY A 304 11.87 9.89 -2.01
N VAL A 305 11.45 9.47 -3.20
CA VAL A 305 10.24 9.99 -3.87
C VAL A 305 9.10 8.96 -3.92
N THR A 306 9.35 7.76 -3.39
CA THR A 306 8.36 6.68 -3.30
C THR A 306 7.35 6.94 -2.18
N TYR A 307 6.21 6.25 -2.19
CA TYR A 307 5.21 6.40 -1.12
C TYR A 307 5.65 5.70 0.17
N LYS A 308 6.58 4.74 0.06
CA LYS A 308 7.11 3.92 1.16
C LYS A 308 8.59 3.62 0.95
N PRO A 309 9.40 3.54 2.01
CA PRO A 309 10.81 3.17 1.88
C PRO A 309 11.00 1.78 1.28
N ASP A 310 12.14 1.61 0.61
CA ASP A 310 12.65 0.36 0.03
C ASP A 310 11.77 -0.30 -1.06
N VAL A 311 10.78 0.41 -1.62
CA VAL A 311 9.95 -0.05 -2.74
C VAL A 311 9.91 1.02 -3.83
N ALA A 312 9.88 0.63 -5.11
CA ALA A 312 9.90 1.55 -6.26
C ALA A 312 8.57 2.28 -6.53
N ASP A 313 7.56 2.05 -5.69
CA ASP A 313 6.20 2.48 -5.92
C ASP A 313 5.98 3.95 -5.52
N GLN A 314 5.41 4.70 -6.44
CA GLN A 314 5.19 6.15 -6.33
C GLN A 314 3.70 6.50 -6.22
N GLN A 315 2.80 5.52 -6.13
CA GLN A 315 1.36 5.76 -6.08
C GLN A 315 1.00 6.66 -4.89
N GLY A 316 0.37 7.81 -5.17
CA GLY A 316 -0.09 8.75 -4.15
C GLY A 316 1.04 9.33 -3.28
N THR A 317 2.30 9.26 -3.71
CA THR A 317 3.43 9.79 -2.94
C THR A 317 3.27 11.29 -2.66
N PRO A 318 3.48 11.77 -1.42
CA PRO A 318 3.46 13.21 -1.12
C PRO A 318 4.61 13.97 -1.78
N ALA A 319 5.67 13.26 -2.21
CA ALA A 319 6.83 13.87 -2.85
C ALA A 319 6.46 14.66 -4.11
N HIS A 320 5.46 14.20 -4.87
CA HIS A 320 5.02 14.88 -6.09
C HIS A 320 4.46 16.26 -5.78
N GLU A 321 3.52 16.36 -4.82
CA GLU A 321 2.93 17.64 -4.42
C GLU A 321 3.96 18.59 -3.82
N ILE A 322 4.88 18.07 -3.00
CA ILE A 322 5.98 18.86 -2.42
C ILE A 322 6.86 19.45 -3.53
N ALA A 323 7.24 18.64 -4.52
CA ALA A 323 8.04 19.11 -5.66
C ALA A 323 7.29 20.15 -6.49
N VAL A 324 6.01 19.95 -6.79
CA VAL A 324 5.18 20.95 -7.51
C VAL A 324 5.24 22.30 -6.79
N ARG A 325 4.93 22.30 -5.49
CA ARG A 325 4.88 23.54 -4.69
C ARG A 325 6.25 24.22 -4.57
N LEU A 326 7.33 23.46 -4.43
CA LEU A 326 8.69 24.02 -4.42
C LEU A 326 9.06 24.64 -5.77
N LEU A 327 8.71 23.99 -6.88
CA LEU A 327 8.92 24.54 -8.22
C LEU A 327 8.08 25.82 -8.44
N GLU A 328 6.85 25.88 -7.94
CA GLU A 328 6.00 27.07 -7.98
C GLU A 328 6.59 28.26 -7.17
N LEU A 329 7.27 27.96 -6.06
CA LEU A 329 8.04 28.96 -5.30
C LEU A 329 9.34 29.39 -6.01
N GLY A 330 9.68 28.75 -7.13
CA GLY A 330 10.87 29.04 -7.93
C GLY A 330 12.15 28.38 -7.41
N ALA A 331 12.05 27.31 -6.61
CA ALA A 331 13.20 26.53 -6.19
C ALA A 331 13.75 25.66 -7.33
N HIS A 332 15.05 25.36 -7.29
CA HIS A 332 15.69 24.38 -8.15
C HIS A 332 15.64 23.01 -7.47
N VAL A 333 14.68 22.18 -7.87
CA VAL A 333 14.45 20.86 -7.26
C VAL A 333 15.28 19.79 -7.99
N SER A 334 15.98 18.97 -7.20
CA SER A 334 16.60 17.71 -7.61
C SER A 334 16.14 16.60 -6.66
N TYR A 335 16.32 15.34 -7.05
CA TYR A 335 15.96 14.21 -6.20
C TYR A 335 17.03 13.14 -6.20
N HIS A 336 17.04 12.33 -5.14
CA HIS A 336 17.70 11.04 -5.16
C HIS A 336 16.75 9.97 -4.61
N ASP A 337 16.68 8.85 -5.31
CA ASP A 337 15.98 7.65 -4.88
C ASP A 337 16.71 6.42 -5.46
N PRO A 338 16.99 5.39 -4.65
CA PRO A 338 17.69 4.18 -5.10
C PRO A 338 16.81 3.24 -5.95
N HIS A 339 15.48 3.38 -5.89
CA HIS A 339 14.52 2.54 -6.60
C HIS A 339 13.84 3.24 -7.77
N VAL A 340 13.97 4.57 -7.88
CA VAL A 340 13.40 5.38 -8.96
C VAL A 340 14.54 5.96 -9.81
N PRO A 341 14.82 5.40 -11.00
CA PRO A 341 15.90 5.89 -11.87
C PRO A 341 15.54 7.17 -12.62
N THR A 342 14.25 7.38 -12.89
CA THR A 342 13.73 8.55 -13.58
C THR A 342 12.45 9.00 -12.89
N TRP A 343 12.33 10.30 -12.65
CA TRP A 343 11.16 10.90 -12.02
C TRP A 343 10.76 12.18 -12.75
N SER A 344 9.45 12.36 -12.93
CA SER A 344 8.89 13.55 -13.53
C SER A 344 7.81 14.16 -12.65
N VAL A 345 7.72 15.48 -12.70
CA VAL A 345 6.73 16.28 -11.99
C VAL A 345 6.10 17.23 -13.01
N LEU A 346 4.77 17.23 -13.14
CA LEU A 346 4.04 17.95 -14.19
C LEU A 346 4.61 17.68 -15.60
N ASP A 347 4.85 16.41 -15.92
CA ASP A 347 5.44 15.92 -17.18
C ASP A 347 6.84 16.47 -17.49
N ARG A 348 7.52 17.08 -16.50
CA ARG A 348 8.90 17.57 -16.63
C ARG A 348 9.85 16.67 -15.86
N PRO A 349 10.96 16.21 -16.47
CA PRO A 349 11.95 15.42 -15.76
C PRO A 349 12.60 16.26 -14.65
N VAL A 350 12.67 15.70 -13.45
CA VAL A 350 13.43 16.27 -12.33
C VAL A 350 14.84 15.67 -12.37
N PRO A 351 15.92 16.46 -12.24
CA PRO A 351 17.28 15.92 -12.23
C PRO A 351 17.51 14.95 -11.07
N ARG A 352 18.01 13.75 -11.38
CA ARG A 352 18.47 12.77 -10.40
C ARG A 352 19.90 13.13 -9.96
N ALA A 353 20.14 13.14 -8.65
CA ALA A 353 21.45 13.36 -8.07
C ALA A 353 22.20 12.03 -7.94
N ASP A 354 23.02 11.65 -8.92
CA ASP A 354 23.76 10.37 -8.87
C ASP A 354 24.84 10.34 -7.78
N SER A 355 25.48 11.47 -7.51
CA SER A 355 26.42 11.64 -6.41
C SER A 355 25.71 12.23 -5.19
N LEU A 356 25.12 11.34 -4.39
CA LEU A 356 24.26 11.73 -3.28
C LEU A 356 24.94 12.69 -2.29
N TYR A 357 26.20 12.44 -1.91
CA TYR A 357 26.90 13.28 -0.94
C TYR A 357 27.29 14.66 -1.48
N GLU A 358 27.70 14.73 -2.76
CA GLU A 358 28.02 16.03 -3.40
C GLU A 358 26.74 16.85 -3.56
N ALA A 359 25.66 16.24 -4.06
CA ALA A 359 24.37 16.91 -4.16
C ALA A 359 23.84 17.38 -2.79
N THR A 360 24.06 16.61 -1.73
CA THR A 360 23.68 17.00 -0.36
C THR A 360 24.49 18.21 0.13
N ALA A 361 25.79 18.27 -0.17
CA ALA A 361 26.65 19.39 0.19
C ALA A 361 26.34 20.66 -0.62
N ASP A 362 25.97 20.48 -1.89
CA ASP A 362 25.58 21.55 -2.80
C ASP A 362 24.17 22.07 -2.52
N ALA A 363 23.25 21.26 -2.01
CA ALA A 363 21.90 21.71 -1.73
C ALA A 363 21.89 22.80 -0.64
N ASP A 364 21.08 23.84 -0.88
CA ASP A 364 20.77 24.84 0.15
C ASP A 364 19.87 24.23 1.22
N LEU A 365 19.01 23.29 0.83
CA LEU A 365 18.15 22.50 1.72
C LEU A 365 18.01 21.07 1.19
N THR A 366 18.25 20.09 2.05
CA THR A 366 17.91 18.69 1.81
C THR A 366 16.65 18.34 2.59
N ILE A 367 15.69 17.65 1.96
CA ILE A 367 14.45 17.22 2.60
C ILE A 367 14.37 15.69 2.54
N LEU A 368 14.36 15.05 3.71
CA LEU A 368 14.14 13.62 3.82
C LEU A 368 12.65 13.32 3.77
N LEU A 369 12.19 12.74 2.66
CA LEU A 369 10.79 12.35 2.43
C LEU A 369 10.57 10.85 2.66
N GLN A 370 11.56 10.02 2.32
CA GLN A 370 11.58 8.60 2.69
C GLN A 370 12.94 8.13 3.19
N GLN A 371 12.93 7.38 4.28
CA GLN A 371 14.12 6.73 4.83
C GLN A 371 14.36 5.38 4.14
N HIS A 372 15.01 5.40 2.98
CA HIS A 372 15.52 4.17 2.39
C HIS A 372 16.69 3.65 3.23
N ARG A 373 16.80 2.33 3.38
CA ARG A 373 17.87 1.70 4.19
C ARG A 373 19.27 1.99 3.66
N THR A 374 19.40 2.32 2.38
CA THR A 374 20.68 2.65 1.75
C THR A 374 21.19 4.04 2.15
N TYR A 375 20.37 4.87 2.80
CA TYR A 375 20.77 6.21 3.24
C TYR A 375 21.54 6.15 4.55
N ASP A 376 22.83 6.52 4.49
CA ASP A 376 23.61 6.87 5.67
C ASP A 376 23.25 8.29 6.12
N LEU A 377 22.20 8.40 6.94
CA LEU A 377 21.72 9.68 7.44
C LEU A 377 22.73 10.39 8.35
N GLN A 378 23.66 9.66 8.97
CA GLN A 378 24.73 10.27 9.77
C GLN A 378 25.73 10.98 8.84
N GLY A 379 26.20 10.30 7.80
CA GLY A 379 27.07 10.91 6.80
C GLY A 379 26.40 12.07 6.06
N LEU A 380 25.12 11.93 5.70
CA LEU A 380 24.39 12.96 4.97
C LEU A 380 24.12 14.21 5.82
N SER A 381 23.77 14.05 7.10
CA SER A 381 23.55 15.20 8.00
C SER A 381 24.82 16.02 8.24
N VAL A 382 26.00 15.41 8.24
CA VAL A 382 27.29 16.14 8.33
C VAL A 382 27.58 16.96 7.07
N LYS A 383 27.09 16.52 5.90
CA LYS A 383 27.32 17.20 4.62
C LYS A 383 26.28 18.27 4.30
N ALA A 384 25.05 18.07 4.74
CA ALA A 384 23.94 18.97 4.46
C ALA A 384 24.16 20.36 5.07
N GLN A 385 23.91 21.42 4.31
CA GLN A 385 23.85 22.77 4.87
C GLN A 385 22.64 22.93 5.79
N LEU A 386 21.47 22.48 5.30
CA LEU A 386 20.23 22.37 6.05
C LEU A 386 19.58 21.04 5.71
N LEU A 387 19.09 20.34 6.74
CA LEU A 387 18.38 19.07 6.59
C LEU A 387 17.02 19.17 7.29
N LEU A 388 15.94 19.02 6.53
CA LEU A 388 14.58 18.87 7.04
C LEU A 388 14.20 17.39 7.03
N ASP A 389 14.11 16.80 8.21
CA ASP A 389 13.75 15.40 8.43
C ASP A 389 12.24 15.27 8.72
N THR A 390 11.49 14.81 7.71
CA THR A 390 10.05 14.57 7.84
C THR A 390 9.70 13.19 8.39
N ARG A 391 10.71 12.35 8.68
CA ARG A 391 10.57 10.95 9.07
C ARG A 391 11.14 10.64 10.45
N GLY A 392 11.79 11.60 11.11
CA GLY A 392 12.40 11.47 12.43
C GLY A 392 13.49 10.39 12.48
N ALA A 393 14.15 10.19 11.35
CA ALA A 393 15.10 9.11 11.11
C ALA A 393 16.56 9.50 11.37
N THR A 394 16.85 10.79 11.30
CA THR A 394 18.19 11.35 11.52
C THR A 394 18.58 11.28 13.00
N PRO A 395 19.89 11.26 13.33
CA PRO A 395 20.33 11.36 14.73
C PRO A 395 19.80 12.62 15.42
N THR A 396 19.58 12.55 16.74
CA THR A 396 19.07 13.69 17.51
C THR A 396 20.02 14.88 17.40
N GLY A 397 19.47 16.05 17.03
CA GLY A 397 20.23 17.29 16.85
C GLY A 397 20.96 17.42 15.50
N ALA A 398 20.90 16.42 14.61
CA ALA A 398 21.55 16.47 13.30
C ALA A 398 20.68 17.09 12.19
N ALA A 399 19.40 17.35 12.45
CA ALA A 399 18.46 17.90 11.47
C ALA A 399 17.32 18.67 12.14
N HIS A 400 16.67 19.54 11.38
CA HIS A 400 15.37 20.09 11.74
C HIS A 400 14.32 19.00 11.51
N ARG A 401 13.55 18.65 12.53
CA ARG A 401 12.49 17.66 12.42
C ARG A 401 11.13 18.32 12.21
N LEU A 402 10.27 17.60 11.50
CA LEU A 402 8.86 17.98 11.36
C LEU A 402 8.16 18.00 12.71
#